data_AF-A0A523B4Q3-F1
#
_entry.id   AF-A0A523B4Q3-F1
#
_cell.length_a   1.000
_cell.length_b   1.000
_cell.length_c   1.000
_cell.angle_alpha   90.00
_cell.angle_beta   90.00
_cell.angle_gamma   90.00
#
_symmetry.space_group_name_H-M   'P 1'
#
loop_
_entity.id
_entity.type
_entity.pdbx_description
1 polymer ?
#
loop_
_entity_poly.entity_id
_entity_poly.type
_entity_poly.pdbx_seq_one_letter_code
_entity_poly.pdbx_strand_id
1 'polypeptide(L)'
;MRGQASLEMLVLFAAILLAISSLLYLGQGTNEGQVILASARDGAENALSRLQQEYGGEARVKEVKMGKGRVEIHVMTWGPSCPENLLKEEVRG
;
A
#
# COMPACT_ATOMS: atom_id res chain seq x y z
N MET A 1 3.25 -23.02 -49.91
CA MET A 1 3.03 -23.16 -48.45
C MET A 1 3.84 -22.17 -47.59
N ARG A 2 4.26 -20.99 -48.11
CA ARG A 2 5.07 -20.01 -47.36
C ARG A 2 4.26 -18.95 -46.58
N GLY A 3 2.95 -18.86 -46.79
CA GLY A 3 2.08 -17.88 -46.11
C GLY A 3 1.48 -18.35 -44.79
N GLN A 4 1.33 -19.67 -44.59
CA GLN A 4 0.70 -20.23 -43.38
C GLN A 4 1.62 -20.09 -42.15
N ALA A 5 2.92 -20.37 -42.30
CA ALA A 5 3.91 -20.21 -41.22
C ALA A 5 4.04 -18.76 -40.74
N SER A 6 3.84 -17.78 -41.62
CA SER A 6 3.86 -16.36 -41.25
C SER A 6 2.64 -15.94 -40.43
N LEU A 7 1.48 -16.54 -40.70
CA LEU A 7 0.22 -16.23 -40.04
C LEU A 7 0.16 -16.89 -38.66
N GLU A 8 0.64 -18.13 -38.55
CA GLU A 8 0.82 -18.84 -37.29
C GLU A 8 1.78 -18.09 -36.35
N MET A 9 2.90 -17.57 -36.88
CA MET A 9 3.84 -16.77 -36.08
C MET A 9 3.22 -15.47 -35.56
N LEU A 10 2.43 -14.78 -36.40
CA LEU A 10 1.76 -13.53 -36.02
C LEU A 10 0.73 -13.77 -34.90
N VAL A 11 -0.05 -14.84 -35.01
CA VAL A 11 -1.03 -15.23 -33.98
C VAL A 11 -0.34 -15.59 -32.67
N LEU A 12 0.78 -16.32 -32.73
CA LEU A 12 1.56 -16.66 -31.56
C LEU A 12 2.12 -15.40 -30.87
N PHE A 13 2.62 -14.43 -31.65
CA PHE A 13 3.13 -13.17 -31.15
C PHE A 13 2.05 -12.34 -30.46
N ALA A 14 0.85 -12.27 -31.06
CA ALA A 14 -0.29 -11.57 -30.48
C ALA A 14 -0.73 -12.18 -29.14
N ALA A 15 -0.75 -13.52 -29.05
CA ALA A 15 -1.08 -14.22 -27.81
C ALA A 15 -0.06 -13.95 -26.70
N ILE A 16 1.24 -13.94 -27.03
CA ILE A 16 2.31 -13.62 -26.07
C ILE A 16 2.18 -12.18 -25.56
N LEU A 17 1.94 -11.22 -26.45
CA LEU A 17 1.77 -9.81 -26.08
C LEU A 17 0.55 -9.58 -25.17
N LEU A 18 -0.57 -10.27 -25.43
CA LEU A 18 -1.76 -10.22 -24.58
C LEU A 18 -1.49 -10.81 -23.19
N ALA A 19 -0.76 -11.92 -23.10
CA ALA A 19 -0.39 -12.50 -21.82
C ALA A 19 0.51 -11.55 -21.00
N ILE A 20 1.55 -10.98 -21.62
CA ILE A 20 2.49 -10.08 -20.95
C ILE A 20 1.78 -8.79 -20.49
N SER A 21 0.94 -8.18 -21.33
CA SER A 21 0.20 -6.97 -20.95
C SER A 21 -0.76 -7.20 -19.78
N SER A 22 -1.43 -8.35 -19.73
CA SER A 22 -2.30 -8.72 -18.60
C SER A 22 -1.52 -8.88 -17.29
N LEU A 23 -0.33 -9.49 -17.33
CA LEU A 23 0.54 -9.66 -16.16
C LEU A 23 1.14 -8.34 -15.68
N LEU A 24 1.52 -7.45 -16.61
CA LEU A 24 2.02 -6.13 -16.30
C LEU A 24 0.95 -5.26 -15.62
N TYR A 25 -0.28 -5.27 -16.15
CA TYR A 25 -1.39 -4.51 -15.57
C TYR A 25 -1.72 -4.99 -14.15
N LEU A 26 -1.78 -6.31 -13.93
CA LEU A 26 -1.97 -6.89 -12.61
C LEU A 26 -0.82 -6.55 -11.65
N GLY A 27 0.42 -6.61 -12.16
CA GLY A 27 1.63 -6.29 -11.40
C GLY A 27 1.68 -4.82 -10.96
N GLN A 28 1.30 -3.89 -11.83
CA GLN A 28 1.30 -2.46 -11.50
C GLN A 28 0.26 -2.11 -10.42
N GLY A 29 -0.98 -2.59 -10.57
CA GLY A 29 -2.04 -2.29 -9.59
C GLY A 29 -1.77 -2.88 -8.20
N THR A 30 -1.10 -4.03 -8.13
CA THR A 30 -0.74 -4.66 -6.84
C THR A 30 0.43 -3.98 -6.16
N ASN A 31 1.42 -3.49 -6.93
CA ASN A 31 2.63 -2.89 -6.38
C ASN A 31 2.35 -1.48 -5.83
N GLU A 32 1.55 -0.66 -6.53
CA GLU A 32 1.15 0.67 -6.05
C GLU A 32 0.42 0.60 -4.70
N GLY A 33 -0.53 -0.35 -4.56
CA GLY A 33 -1.25 -0.56 -3.30
C GLY A 33 -0.34 -0.97 -2.15
N GLN A 34 0.63 -1.85 -2.39
CA GLN A 34 1.59 -2.29 -1.36
C GLN A 34 2.54 -1.17 -0.95
N VAL A 35 3.02 -0.35 -1.90
CA VAL A 35 3.89 0.80 -1.63
C VAL A 35 3.14 1.86 -0.81
N ILE A 36 1.87 2.13 -1.12
CA ILE A 36 1.03 3.07 -0.33
C ILE A 36 0.84 2.55 1.10
N LEU A 37 0.56 1.25 1.28
CA LEU A 37 0.38 0.68 2.62
C LEU A 37 1.69 0.67 3.42
N ALA A 38 2.82 0.38 2.77
CA ALA A 38 4.13 0.42 3.39
C ALA A 38 4.52 1.84 3.82
N SER A 39 4.39 2.82 2.93
CA SER A 39 4.65 4.23 3.28
C SER A 39 3.73 4.76 4.39
N ALA A 40 2.45 4.39 4.37
CA ALA A 40 1.52 4.74 5.44
C ALA A 40 1.90 4.11 6.78
N ARG A 41 2.37 2.86 6.76
CA ARG A 41 2.90 2.18 7.95
C ARG A 41 4.14 2.88 8.48
N ASP A 42 5.11 3.17 7.63
CA ASP A 42 6.36 3.84 8.02
C ASP A 42 6.09 5.25 8.58
N GLY A 43 5.16 5.99 7.97
CA GLY A 43 4.70 7.29 8.45
C GLY A 43 4.05 7.19 9.83
N ALA A 44 3.19 6.18 10.05
CA ALA A 44 2.55 5.94 11.33
C ALA A 44 3.55 5.51 12.41
N GLU A 45 4.47 4.59 12.12
CA GLU A 45 5.50 4.16 13.07
C GLU A 45 6.42 5.32 13.47
N ASN A 46 6.79 6.19 12.52
CA ASN A 46 7.56 7.40 12.81
C ASN A 46 6.79 8.40 13.69
N ALA A 47 5.51 8.63 13.41
CA ALA A 47 4.66 9.51 14.22
C ALA A 47 4.51 8.98 15.66
N LEU A 48 4.26 7.68 15.81
CA LEU A 48 4.16 7.03 17.12
C LEU A 48 5.49 7.09 17.88
N SER A 49 6.62 6.90 17.21
CA SER A 49 7.94 7.01 17.83
C SER A 49 8.19 8.42 18.39
N ARG A 50 7.80 9.47 17.65
CA ARG A 50 7.88 10.86 18.14
C ARG A 50 6.99 11.10 19.35
N LEU A 51 5.75 10.61 19.30
CA LEU A 51 4.82 10.71 20.44
C LEU A 51 5.35 10.00 21.69
N GLN A 52 5.98 8.83 21.53
CA GLN A 52 6.60 8.11 22.65
C GLN A 52 7.80 8.85 23.25
N GLN A 53 8.62 9.47 22.39
CA GLN A 53 9.74 10.28 22.85
C GLN A 53 9.29 11.53 23.62
N GLU A 54 8.19 12.15 23.19
CA GLU A 54 7.72 13.43 23.74
C GLU A 54 6.84 13.27 24.98
N TYR A 55 5.94 12.27 24.99
CA TYR A 55 4.92 12.10 26.04
C TYR A 55 5.09 10.83 26.88
N GLY A 56 6.04 9.95 26.52
CA GLY A 56 6.16 8.63 27.12
C GLY A 56 5.04 7.68 26.68
N GLY A 57 5.06 6.47 27.25
CA GLY A 57 4.20 5.37 26.81
C GLY A 57 4.79 4.60 25.64
N GLU A 58 4.15 3.49 25.27
CA GLU A 58 4.57 2.68 24.13
C GLU A 58 3.38 2.51 23.18
N ALA A 59 3.60 2.65 21.88
CA ALA A 59 2.58 2.42 20.87
C ALA A 59 3.18 1.74 19.63
N ARG A 60 2.42 0.86 18.98
CA ARG A 60 2.83 0.27 17.70
C ARG A 60 1.67 0.14 16.75
N VAL A 61 2.01 0.20 15.46
CA VAL A 61 1.09 -0.14 14.39
C VAL A 61 0.82 -1.64 14.44
N LYS A 62 -0.45 -2.01 14.60
CA LYS A 62 -0.93 -3.38 14.56
C LYS A 62 -1.19 -3.83 13.13
N GLU A 63 -1.84 -2.97 12.36
CA GLU A 63 -2.30 -3.28 11.02
C GLU A 63 -2.47 -2.00 10.21
N VAL A 64 -2.14 -2.06 8.92
CA VAL A 64 -2.46 -1.03 7.93
C VAL A 64 -3.18 -1.72 6.80
N LYS A 65 -4.37 -1.24 6.46
CA LYS A 65 -5.20 -1.85 5.40
C LYS A 65 -5.88 -0.78 4.57
N MET A 66 -6.22 -1.12 3.34
CA MET A 66 -7.00 -0.26 2.45
C MET A 66 -8.48 -0.62 2.59
N GLY A 67 -9.32 0.34 2.97
CA GLY A 67 -10.76 0.17 3.12
C GLY A 67 -11.52 1.32 2.45
N LYS A 68 -12.44 1.01 1.52
CA LYS A 68 -13.34 1.99 0.87
C LYS A 68 -12.61 3.24 0.33
N GLY A 69 -11.44 3.07 -0.29
CA GLY A 69 -10.64 4.18 -0.84
C GLY A 69 -9.88 5.01 0.20
N ARG A 70 -9.75 4.53 1.44
CA ARG A 70 -8.95 5.15 2.50
C ARG A 70 -7.98 4.14 3.09
N VAL A 71 -6.87 4.64 3.63
CA VAL A 71 -5.95 3.84 4.42
C VAL A 71 -6.41 3.87 5.87
N GLU A 72 -6.69 2.69 6.44
CA GLU A 72 -7.02 2.49 7.84
C GLU A 72 -5.78 2.00 8.59
N ILE A 73 -5.37 2.71 9.63
CA ILE A 73 -4.20 2.38 10.47
C ILE A 73 -4.72 2.02 11.86
N HIS A 74 -4.51 0.78 12.27
CA HIS A 74 -4.84 0.30 13.62
C HIS A 74 -3.60 0.36 14.50
N VAL A 75 -3.70 1.05 15.64
CA VAL A 75 -2.61 1.22 16.60
C VAL A 75 -2.95 0.51 17.90
N MET A 76 -1.96 -0.16 18.49
CA MET A 76 -2.00 -0.63 19.88
C MET A 76 -1.17 0.29 20.75
N THR A 77 -1.68 0.65 21.92
CA THR A 77 -1.02 1.52 22.89
C THR A 77 -0.91 0.82 24.23
N TRP A 78 0.19 1.03 24.94
CA TRP A 78 0.48 0.48 26.26
C TRP A 78 1.11 1.57 27.14
N GLY A 79 0.83 1.54 28.44
CA GLY A 79 1.30 2.57 29.38
C GLY A 79 0.24 3.66 29.66
N PRO A 80 0.62 4.72 30.39
CA PRO A 80 -0.32 5.78 30.75
C PRO A 80 -0.88 6.43 29.48
N SER A 81 -2.20 6.48 29.38
CA SER A 81 -2.93 7.00 28.23
C SER A 81 -2.50 8.43 27.90
N CYS A 82 -2.08 8.69 26.65
CA CYS A 82 -1.91 10.05 26.14
C CYS A 82 -3.17 10.87 26.43
N PRO A 83 -3.06 12.12 26.89
CA PRO A 83 -4.22 12.97 27.13
C PRO A 83 -5.00 13.13 25.81
N GLU A 84 -6.32 12.85 25.84
CA GLU A 84 -7.23 12.87 24.68
C GLU A 84 -7.25 14.22 23.93
N ASN A 85 -6.72 15.26 24.56
CA ASN A 85 -6.71 16.64 24.09
C ASN A 85 -5.77 16.89 22.89
N LEU A 86 -4.87 15.95 22.57
CA LEU A 86 -3.88 16.06 21.48
C LEU A 86 -4.31 15.38 20.16
N LEU A 87 -5.47 14.70 20.13
CA LEU A 87 -5.91 13.90 18.97
C LEU A 87 -6.69 14.69 17.90
N LYS A 88 -6.79 16.01 18.03
CA LYS A 88 -7.47 16.89 17.04
C LYS A 88 -6.47 17.73 16.26
N GLU A 89 -5.64 17.08 15.46
CA GLU A 89 -5.07 17.76 14.28
C GLU A 89 -5.77 17.21 13.04
N GLU A 90 -6.85 17.89 12.66
CA GLU A 90 -7.51 17.70 11.37
C GLU A 90 -6.55 18.27 10.31
N VAL A 91 -5.81 17.40 9.62
CA VAL A 91 -5.03 17.78 8.45
C VAL A 91 -6.01 18.18 7.35
N ARG A 92 -6.36 19.46 7.31
CA ARG A 92 -7.06 20.08 6.19
C ARG A 92 -6.08 20.21 5.03
N GLY A 93 -6.28 19.35 4.02
CA GLY A 93 -5.73 19.56 2.68
C GLY A 93 -6.41 20.71 1.96
#